data_AF-D7G8M7-F1
#
_entry.id   AF-D7G8M7-F1
#
_cell.length_a   1.000
_cell.length_b   1.000
_cell.length_c   1.000
_cell.angle_alpha   90.00
_cell.angle_beta   90.00
_cell.angle_gamma   90.00
#
_symmetry.space_group_name_H-M   'P 1'
#
loop_
_entity.id
_entity.type
_entity.pdbx_description
1 polymer ?
#
loop_
_entity_poly.entity_id
_entity_poly.type
_entity_poly.pdbx_seq_one_letter_code
_entity_poly.pdbx_strand_id
1 'polypeptide(L)'
;MMSMAGEVVDEGLGEDFEDTPWVPPTVKRAEDNRAQTIYRAGKSSIWDTRLHELEDMGIGVALYFQFLKFLTGTYFVLTILSIPPLLFAISGEGFTEVVFGTEYAELDISYYITAFEFLSSVFAILAIIYWRWRTNVTVERVDENKITATDYAVYIEGLPETAGRKEIGQFFNDLYQLEAPDWKGRAPYEHAQPVFSVENTGDKWYMGKWVAEACVARKVGREVKAYKDKKDTVLELRRKRAEAKMYNDNGHECSVWFHVVPH
;
A
#
# COMPACT_ATOMS: atom_id res chain seq x y z
N MET A 1 -7.87 -15.63 -1.25
CA MET A 1 -7.74 -14.16 -1.25
C MET A 1 -8.56 -13.62 -0.09
N MET A 2 -7.91 -13.29 1.01
CA MET A 2 -8.53 -12.52 2.09
C MET A 2 -8.36 -11.06 1.71
N SER A 3 -9.46 -10.39 1.41
CA SER A 3 -9.52 -8.96 1.17
C SER A 3 -8.90 -8.22 2.36
N MET A 4 -7.82 -7.47 2.12
CA MET A 4 -7.25 -6.51 3.07
C MET A 4 -7.96 -5.14 2.95
N ALA A 5 -9.20 -5.11 2.46
CA ALA A 5 -10.10 -4.05 2.89
C ALA A 5 -10.26 -4.27 4.38
N GLY A 6 -9.92 -3.27 5.21
CA GLY A 6 -10.24 -3.32 6.62
C GLY A 6 -11.72 -3.62 6.74
N GLU A 7 -12.03 -4.88 7.05
CA GLU A 7 -13.36 -5.34 7.38
C GLU A 7 -13.78 -4.37 8.48
N VAL A 8 -14.75 -3.50 8.16
CA VAL A 8 -15.43 -2.73 9.19
C VAL A 8 -15.89 -3.81 10.13
N VAL A 9 -15.23 -3.91 11.29
CA VAL A 9 -15.56 -4.90 12.29
C VAL A 9 -17.04 -4.69 12.52
N ASP A 10 -17.85 -5.62 12.03
CA ASP A 10 -19.29 -5.56 12.21
C ASP A 10 -19.44 -5.53 13.73
N GLU A 11 -19.83 -4.37 14.26
CA GLU A 11 -20.03 -4.22 15.70
C GLU A 11 -21.16 -5.15 16.17
N GLY A 12 -21.82 -5.84 15.23
CA GLY A 12 -22.97 -6.72 15.43
C GLY A 12 -24.25 -5.90 15.54
N LEU A 13 -24.21 -4.66 15.05
CA LEU A 13 -25.30 -3.69 15.20
C LEU A 13 -26.36 -3.85 14.09
N GLY A 14 -26.03 -4.52 12.98
CA GLY A 14 -26.97 -4.75 11.87
C GLY A 14 -27.49 -3.46 11.23
N GLU A 15 -28.46 -3.58 10.32
CA GLU A 15 -29.18 -2.42 9.78
C GLU A 15 -30.13 -1.80 10.84
N ASP A 16 -30.51 -2.58 11.85
CA ASP A 16 -31.42 -2.20 12.95
C ASP A 16 -30.68 -1.60 14.16
N PHE A 17 -29.55 -0.93 13.94
CA PHE A 17 -28.70 -0.41 15.02
C PHE A 17 -29.40 0.61 15.93
N GLU A 18 -30.47 1.24 15.45
CA GLU A 18 -31.31 2.18 16.22
C GLU A 18 -32.19 1.45 17.25
N ASP A 19 -32.56 0.20 16.99
CA ASP A 19 -33.43 -0.62 17.85
C ASP A 19 -32.62 -1.57 18.76
N THR A 20 -31.32 -1.73 18.50
CA THR A 20 -30.46 -2.55 19.35
C THR A 20 -30.03 -1.79 20.61
N PRO A 21 -30.18 -2.38 21.81
CA PRO A 21 -29.74 -1.76 23.04
C PRO A 21 -28.22 -1.61 23.05
N TRP A 22 -27.74 -0.39 23.31
CA TRP A 22 -26.32 -0.09 23.37
C TRP A 22 -25.61 -0.99 24.39
N VAL A 23 -24.58 -1.71 23.92
CA VAL A 23 -23.71 -2.54 24.76
C VAL A 23 -22.38 -1.81 24.98
N PRO A 24 -21.93 -1.64 26.23
CA PRO A 24 -20.65 -0.98 26.49
C PRO A 24 -19.48 -1.77 25.89
N PRO A 25 -18.50 -1.09 25.26
CA PRO A 25 -17.32 -1.75 24.74
C PRO A 25 -16.53 -2.39 25.88
N THR A 26 -16.22 -3.68 25.73
CA THR A 26 -15.43 -4.42 26.71
C THR A 26 -13.97 -4.48 26.30
N VAL A 27 -13.07 -4.27 27.27
CA VAL A 27 -11.61 -4.31 27.03
C VAL A 27 -11.20 -5.65 26.40
N LYS A 28 -11.79 -6.75 26.87
CA LYS A 28 -11.53 -8.10 26.35
C LYS A 28 -11.88 -8.25 24.87
N ARG A 29 -13.04 -7.73 24.43
CA ARG A 29 -13.43 -7.76 23.01
C ARG A 29 -12.48 -6.91 22.15
N ALA A 30 -12.00 -5.79 22.68
CA ALA A 30 -11.01 -4.96 21.99
C ALA A 30 -9.65 -5.67 21.86
N GLU A 31 -9.21 -6.41 22.88
CA GLU A 31 -7.99 -7.22 22.84
C GLU A 31 -8.09 -8.38 21.85
N ASP A 32 -9.22 -9.09 21.83
CA ASP A 32 -9.47 -10.20 20.91
C ASP A 32 -9.51 -9.71 19.45
N ASN A 33 -10.22 -8.61 19.19
CA ASN A 33 -10.24 -7.99 17.85
C ASN A 33 -8.84 -7.53 17.42
N ARG A 34 -8.09 -6.89 18.32
CA ARG A 34 -6.71 -6.47 18.05
C ARG A 34 -5.82 -7.66 17.69
N ALA A 35 -5.95 -8.78 18.39
CA ALA A 35 -5.17 -9.98 18.11
C ALA A 35 -5.48 -10.55 16.72
N GLN A 36 -6.72 -10.45 16.25
CA GLN A 36 -7.13 -10.90 14.92
C GLN A 36 -6.69 -9.96 13.78
N THR A 37 -6.55 -8.65 14.06
CA THR A 37 -6.09 -7.68 13.04
C THR A 37 -4.57 -7.71 12.82
N ILE A 38 -3.79 -8.21 13.78
CA ILE A 38 -2.33 -8.28 13.69
C ILE A 38 -1.94 -9.53 12.88
N TYR A 39 -1.05 -9.37 11.90
CA TYR A 39 -0.52 -10.48 11.10
C TYR A 39 -0.02 -11.64 12.01
N ARG A 40 -0.63 -12.82 11.82
CA ARG A 40 -0.42 -14.04 12.65
C ARG A 40 -0.50 -13.78 14.16
N ALA A 41 -1.37 -12.87 14.59
CA ALA A 41 -1.57 -12.46 15.98
C ALA A 41 -0.28 -12.03 16.71
N GLY A 42 0.71 -11.54 15.96
CA GLY A 42 1.99 -11.07 16.50
C GLY A 42 2.94 -12.18 16.98
N LYS A 43 2.65 -13.45 16.66
CA LYS A 43 3.48 -14.60 17.06
C LYS A 43 4.62 -14.91 16.08
N SER A 44 4.71 -14.19 14.97
CA SER A 44 5.76 -14.38 13.97
C SER A 44 7.12 -13.94 14.51
N SER A 45 8.08 -14.84 14.52
CA SER A 45 9.47 -14.53 14.90
C SER A 45 10.14 -13.72 13.78
N ILE A 46 10.83 -12.65 14.16
CA ILE A 46 11.59 -11.78 13.23
C ILE A 46 12.65 -12.59 12.45
N TRP A 47 13.19 -13.63 13.07
CA TRP A 47 14.30 -14.43 12.51
C TRP A 47 13.83 -15.68 11.75
N ASP A 48 12.62 -16.17 12.02
CA ASP A 48 12.11 -17.44 11.45
C ASP A 48 11.04 -17.22 10.37
N THR A 49 10.51 -16.00 10.23
CA THR A 49 9.50 -15.70 9.22
C THR A 49 10.07 -15.86 7.81
N ARG A 50 9.54 -16.82 7.06
CA ARG A 50 10.01 -17.13 5.72
C ARG A 50 9.36 -16.20 4.70
N LEU A 51 10.08 -15.94 3.64
CA LEU A 51 9.66 -14.99 2.60
C LEU A 51 8.33 -15.37 1.95
N HIS A 52 8.09 -16.66 1.73
CA HIS A 52 6.84 -17.16 1.15
C HIS A 52 5.61 -16.90 2.06
N GLU A 53 5.81 -16.78 3.37
CA GLU A 53 4.72 -16.49 4.31
C GLU A 53 4.27 -15.04 4.22
N LEU A 54 5.18 -14.15 3.78
CA LEU A 54 4.93 -12.73 3.59
C LEU A 54 4.28 -12.44 2.23
N GLU A 55 4.27 -13.39 1.30
CA GLU A 55 3.60 -13.25 -0.02
C GLU A 55 2.07 -13.15 0.12
N ASP A 56 1.53 -13.66 1.22
CA ASP A 56 0.12 -13.55 1.60
C ASP A 56 -0.29 -12.09 1.89
N MET A 57 0.66 -11.24 2.33
CA MET A 57 0.42 -9.81 2.58
C MET A 57 0.50 -8.95 1.31
N GLY A 58 0.80 -9.55 0.17
CA GLY A 58 0.93 -8.87 -1.11
C GLY A 58 2.38 -8.83 -1.61
N ILE A 59 2.51 -8.82 -2.94
CA ILE A 59 3.82 -8.90 -3.62
C ILE A 59 4.74 -7.72 -3.27
N GLY A 60 4.17 -6.53 -3.06
CA GLY A 60 4.94 -5.35 -2.67
C GLY A 60 5.64 -5.52 -1.32
N VAL A 61 5.00 -6.16 -0.33
CA VAL A 61 5.59 -6.41 0.99
C VAL A 61 6.70 -7.45 0.89
N ALA A 62 6.47 -8.54 0.14
CA ALA A 62 7.49 -9.56 -0.09
C ALA A 62 8.72 -8.98 -0.81
N LEU A 63 8.53 -8.20 -1.86
CA LEU A 63 9.61 -7.52 -2.60
C LEU A 63 10.38 -6.54 -1.71
N TYR A 64 9.70 -5.80 -0.85
CA TYR A 64 10.33 -4.89 0.10
C TYR A 64 11.28 -5.62 1.06
N PHE A 65 10.84 -6.73 1.66
CA PHE A 65 11.71 -7.51 2.54
C PHE A 65 12.86 -8.20 1.80
N GLN A 66 12.64 -8.64 0.56
CA GLN A 66 13.73 -9.12 -0.30
C GLN A 66 14.75 -8.03 -0.58
N PHE A 67 14.28 -6.81 -0.86
CA PHE A 67 15.12 -5.65 -1.10
C PHE A 67 15.96 -5.33 0.13
N LEU A 68 15.33 -5.33 1.32
CA LEU A 68 16.03 -5.05 2.57
C LEU A 68 17.12 -6.08 2.85
N LYS A 69 16.84 -7.38 2.68
CA LYS A 69 17.84 -8.46 2.82
C LYS A 69 19.01 -8.29 1.84
N PHE A 70 18.70 -7.95 0.60
CA PHE A 70 19.71 -7.70 -0.43
C PHE A 70 20.56 -6.48 -0.09
N LEU A 71 19.94 -5.39 0.34
CA LEU A 71 20.59 -4.15 0.71
C LEU A 71 21.53 -4.35 1.90
N THR A 72 21.08 -5.04 2.94
CA THR A 72 21.91 -5.40 4.11
C THR A 72 23.13 -6.21 3.69
N GLY A 73 22.95 -7.25 2.86
CA GLY A 73 24.08 -8.05 2.37
C GLY A 73 25.05 -7.24 1.51
N THR A 74 24.54 -6.36 0.65
CA THR A 74 25.36 -5.51 -0.22
C THR A 74 26.19 -4.51 0.58
N TYR A 75 25.58 -3.81 1.53
CA TYR A 75 26.30 -2.87 2.40
C TYR A 75 27.31 -3.56 3.32
N PHE A 76 27.01 -4.78 3.77
CA PHE A 76 27.97 -5.56 4.55
C PHE A 76 29.25 -5.86 3.74
N VAL A 77 29.11 -6.29 2.48
CA VAL A 77 30.27 -6.53 1.60
C VAL A 77 31.01 -5.23 1.29
N LEU A 78 30.29 -4.14 0.98
CA LEU A 78 30.91 -2.83 0.76
C LEU A 78 31.68 -2.36 2.00
N THR A 79 31.14 -2.56 3.19
CA THR A 79 31.81 -2.23 4.46
C THR A 79 33.13 -2.99 4.59
N ILE A 80 33.13 -4.30 4.31
CA ILE A 80 34.36 -5.12 4.34
C ILE A 80 35.38 -4.61 3.31
N LEU A 81 34.95 -4.30 2.09
CA LEU A 81 35.81 -3.75 1.04
C LEU A 81 36.39 -2.37 1.38
N SER A 82 35.68 -1.58 2.20
CA SER A 82 36.13 -0.26 2.65
C SER A 82 37.07 -0.30 3.86
N ILE A 83 37.22 -1.44 4.56
CA ILE A 83 38.13 -1.52 5.73
C ILE A 83 39.60 -1.28 5.34
N PRO A 84 40.18 -1.95 4.32
CA PRO A 84 41.58 -1.72 3.94
C PRO A 84 41.91 -0.27 3.60
N PRO A 85 41.19 0.43 2.68
CA PRO A 85 41.50 1.83 2.39
C PRO A 85 41.28 2.74 3.60
N LEU A 86 40.33 2.43 4.50
CA LEU A 86 40.15 3.17 5.74
C LEU A 86 41.36 3.03 6.68
N LEU A 87 41.93 1.82 6.79
CA LEU A 87 43.14 1.59 7.60
C LEU A 87 44.35 2.36 7.05
N PHE A 88 44.53 2.35 5.72
CA PHE A 88 45.58 3.15 5.06
C PHE A 88 45.35 4.66 5.20
N ALA A 89 44.10 5.12 5.18
CA ALA A 89 43.79 6.54 5.37
C ALA A 89 44.07 7.01 6.82
N ILE A 90 43.86 6.14 7.82
CA ILE A 90 44.13 6.46 9.23
C ILE A 90 45.63 6.35 9.56
N SER A 91 46.39 5.48 8.89
CA SER A 91 47.85 5.37 9.09
C SER A 91 48.66 6.53 8.51
N GLY A 92 47.99 7.41 7.74
CA GLY A 92 48.46 8.62 7.06
C GLY A 92 49.14 9.70 7.92
N GLU A 93 50.20 9.38 8.67
CA GLU A 93 51.07 10.33 9.36
C GLU A 93 52.53 10.22 8.85
N GLY A 94 52.80 10.72 7.64
CA GLY A 94 54.11 11.27 7.24
C GLY A 94 55.12 10.36 6.53
N PHE A 95 55.35 10.67 5.24
CA PHE A 95 56.51 10.48 4.34
C PHE A 95 57.23 9.13 4.18
N THR A 96 57.20 8.20 5.15
CA THR A 96 57.66 6.80 4.99
C THR A 96 56.90 5.93 5.98
N GLU A 97 55.85 5.26 5.52
CA GLU A 97 54.95 4.52 6.40
C GLU A 97 55.34 3.06 6.52
N VAL A 98 55.55 2.62 7.76
CA VAL A 98 55.70 1.20 8.11
C VAL A 98 54.32 0.62 8.39
N VAL A 99 53.63 0.15 7.36
CA VAL A 99 52.38 -0.63 7.52
C VAL A 99 52.78 -2.11 7.57
N PHE A 100 52.39 -2.82 8.63
CA PHE A 100 52.78 -4.23 8.88
C PHE A 100 54.31 -4.52 8.86
N GLY A 101 55.15 -3.55 9.23
CA GLY A 101 56.61 -3.75 9.26
C GLY A 101 57.32 -3.53 7.92
N THR A 102 56.60 -3.11 6.88
CA THR A 102 57.14 -2.81 5.54
C THR A 102 56.94 -1.33 5.20
N GLU A 103 58.01 -0.68 4.72
CA GLU A 103 57.96 0.70 4.24
C GLU A 103 57.25 0.78 2.88
N TYR A 104 56.21 1.61 2.78
CA TYR A 104 55.48 1.88 1.54
C TYR A 104 55.71 3.32 1.05
N ALA A 105 55.81 3.50 -0.26
CA ALA A 105 55.84 4.83 -0.86
C ALA A 105 54.43 5.45 -0.91
N GLU A 106 54.32 6.78 -0.84
CA GLU A 106 53.03 7.50 -0.91
C GLU A 106 52.23 7.17 -2.19
N LEU A 107 52.93 6.93 -3.30
CA LEU A 107 52.30 6.54 -4.56
C LEU A 107 51.64 5.15 -4.49
N ASP A 108 52.22 4.23 -3.70
CA ASP A 108 51.65 2.90 -3.53
C ASP A 108 50.35 2.97 -2.74
N ILE A 109 50.31 3.75 -1.66
CA ILE A 109 49.12 3.94 -0.81
C ILE A 109 47.96 4.53 -1.64
N SER A 110 48.23 5.58 -2.41
CA SER A 110 47.23 6.21 -3.30
C SER A 110 46.68 5.25 -4.36
N TYR A 111 47.56 4.42 -4.94
CA TYR A 111 47.17 3.38 -5.88
C TYR A 111 46.23 2.36 -5.22
N TYR A 112 46.54 1.87 -4.01
CA TYR A 112 45.68 0.92 -3.29
C TYR A 112 44.30 1.50 -2.98
N ILE A 113 44.23 2.72 -2.44
CA ILE A 113 42.96 3.37 -2.12
C ILE A 113 42.09 3.47 -3.38
N THR A 114 42.65 3.99 -4.47
CA THR A 114 41.94 4.13 -5.75
C THR A 114 41.48 2.78 -6.31
N ALA A 115 42.31 1.73 -6.19
CA ALA A 115 41.95 0.39 -6.63
C ALA A 115 40.78 -0.20 -5.84
N PHE A 116 40.74 -0.02 -4.51
CA PHE A 116 39.63 -0.48 -3.66
C PHE A 116 38.33 0.32 -3.89
N GLU A 117 38.42 1.63 -4.14
CA GLU A 117 37.26 2.45 -4.53
C GLU A 117 36.68 2.02 -5.87
N PHE A 118 37.54 1.75 -6.86
CA PHE A 118 37.14 1.24 -8.16
C PHE A 118 36.48 -0.14 -8.02
N LEU A 119 37.07 -1.05 -7.25
CA LEU A 119 36.52 -2.39 -6.98
C LEU A 119 35.14 -2.31 -6.30
N SER A 120 34.99 -1.44 -5.30
CA SER A 120 33.72 -1.22 -4.60
C SER A 120 32.65 -0.67 -5.54
N SER A 121 33.02 0.25 -6.43
CA SER A 121 32.12 0.82 -7.43
C SER A 121 31.65 -0.22 -8.45
N VAL A 122 32.58 -1.05 -8.96
CA VAL A 122 32.25 -2.17 -9.87
C VAL A 122 31.32 -3.17 -9.17
N PHE A 123 31.63 -3.55 -7.92
CA PHE A 123 30.76 -4.42 -7.14
C PHE A 123 29.35 -3.85 -6.97
N ALA A 124 29.24 -2.56 -6.61
CA ALA A 124 27.94 -1.90 -6.45
C ALA A 124 27.12 -1.91 -7.76
N ILE A 125 27.75 -1.65 -8.90
CA ILE A 125 27.09 -1.70 -10.21
C ILE A 125 26.59 -3.12 -10.52
N LEU A 126 27.44 -4.13 -10.34
CA LEU A 126 27.05 -5.53 -10.56
C LEU A 126 25.92 -5.96 -9.62
N ALA A 127 25.98 -5.55 -8.35
CA ALA A 127 24.94 -5.80 -7.36
C ALA A 127 23.60 -5.15 -7.80
N ILE A 128 23.62 -3.91 -8.30
CA ILE A 128 22.42 -3.23 -8.82
C ILE A 128 21.86 -3.97 -10.04
N ILE A 129 22.71 -4.36 -11.00
CA ILE A 129 22.27 -5.10 -12.20
C ILE A 129 21.66 -6.44 -11.79
N TYR A 130 22.32 -7.19 -10.91
CA TYR A 130 21.83 -8.44 -10.35
C TYR A 130 20.49 -8.25 -9.65
N TRP A 131 20.33 -7.21 -8.84
CA TRP A 131 19.08 -6.91 -8.14
C TRP A 131 17.95 -6.59 -9.11
N ARG A 132 18.19 -5.78 -10.14
CA ARG A 132 17.18 -5.46 -11.17
C ARG A 132 16.74 -6.72 -11.90
N TRP A 133 17.69 -7.54 -12.32
CA TRP A 133 17.40 -8.82 -12.98
C TRP A 133 16.58 -9.75 -12.08
N ARG A 134 17.01 -9.96 -10.83
CA ARG A 134 16.34 -10.82 -9.86
C ARG A 134 14.94 -10.32 -9.50
N THR A 135 14.75 -9.00 -9.42
CA THR A 135 13.45 -8.38 -9.15
C THR A 135 12.47 -8.66 -10.29
N ASN A 136 12.89 -8.45 -11.54
CA ASN A 136 12.03 -8.70 -12.70
C ASN A 136 11.59 -10.17 -12.78
N VAL A 137 12.52 -11.11 -12.58
CA VAL A 137 12.20 -12.55 -12.55
C VAL A 137 11.23 -12.89 -11.41
N THR A 138 11.33 -12.22 -10.26
CA THR A 138 10.42 -12.47 -9.13
C THR A 138 9.03 -11.91 -9.40
N VAL A 139 8.92 -10.74 -10.03
CA VAL A 139 7.64 -10.13 -10.41
C VAL A 139 6.91 -11.03 -11.40
N GLU A 140 7.57 -11.49 -12.46
CA GLU A 140 6.97 -12.36 -13.48
C GLU A 140 6.37 -13.64 -12.87
N ARG A 141 7.09 -14.31 -11.95
CA ARG A 141 6.60 -15.54 -11.30
C ARG A 141 5.35 -15.34 -10.44
N VAL A 142 5.19 -14.14 -9.86
CA VAL A 142 4.03 -13.85 -9.02
C VAL A 142 2.84 -13.43 -9.87
N ASP A 143 3.09 -12.72 -10.96
CA ASP A 143 2.06 -12.31 -11.91
C ASP A 143 1.38 -13.52 -12.55
N GLU A 144 2.15 -14.54 -12.95
CA GLU A 144 1.63 -15.80 -13.51
C GLU A 144 0.62 -16.53 -12.61
N ASN A 145 0.69 -16.32 -11.28
CA ASN A 145 -0.11 -17.07 -10.31
C ASN A 145 -1.22 -16.23 -9.65
N LYS A 146 -1.37 -14.96 -10.00
CA LYS A 146 -2.38 -14.08 -9.39
C LYS A 146 -3.17 -13.36 -10.48
N ILE A 147 -4.37 -13.86 -10.75
CA ILE A 147 -5.39 -13.10 -11.47
C ILE A 147 -5.88 -11.98 -10.54
N THR A 148 -5.67 -10.73 -10.91
CA THR A 148 -6.12 -9.55 -10.16
C THR A 148 -7.28 -8.87 -10.88
N ALA A 149 -8.10 -8.12 -10.13
CA ALA A 149 -9.17 -7.32 -10.75
C ALA A 149 -8.63 -6.27 -11.74
N THR A 150 -7.37 -5.86 -11.58
CA THR A 150 -6.69 -4.92 -12.47
C THR A 150 -6.48 -5.49 -13.87
N ASP A 151 -6.30 -6.81 -14.01
CA ASP A 151 -6.13 -7.47 -15.31
C ASP A 151 -7.38 -7.37 -16.18
N TYR A 152 -8.54 -7.15 -15.57
CA TYR A 152 -9.82 -6.96 -16.24
C TYR A 152 -10.37 -5.54 -16.11
N ALA A 153 -9.58 -4.59 -15.60
CA ALA A 153 -9.99 -3.21 -15.45
C ALA A 153 -9.34 -2.32 -16.51
N VAL A 154 -10.14 -1.44 -17.12
CA VAL A 154 -9.66 -0.45 -18.09
C VAL A 154 -9.91 0.95 -17.54
N TYR A 155 -8.85 1.76 -17.50
CA TYR A 155 -8.94 3.16 -17.15
C TYR A 155 -9.08 4.02 -18.41
N ILE A 156 -10.05 4.92 -18.42
CA ILE A 156 -10.43 5.72 -19.59
C ILE A 156 -10.49 7.19 -19.17
N GLU A 157 -9.76 8.04 -19.90
CA GLU A 157 -9.78 9.49 -19.72
C GLU A 157 -10.52 10.19 -20.85
N GLY A 158 -10.92 11.45 -20.62
CA GLY A 158 -11.55 12.28 -21.65
C GLY A 158 -13.04 12.00 -21.90
N LEU A 159 -13.73 11.38 -20.94
CA LEU A 159 -15.18 11.20 -21.02
C LEU A 159 -15.91 12.55 -20.94
N PRO A 160 -17.06 12.71 -21.62
CA PRO A 160 -17.88 13.91 -21.50
C PRO A 160 -18.30 14.20 -20.06
N GLU A 161 -18.34 15.46 -19.65
CA GLU A 161 -18.69 15.85 -18.26
C GLU A 161 -20.11 15.43 -17.84
N THR A 162 -20.99 15.26 -18.81
CA THR A 162 -22.38 14.83 -18.58
C THR A 162 -22.52 13.32 -18.47
N ALA A 163 -21.52 12.54 -18.89
CA ALA A 163 -21.64 11.10 -19.00
C ALA A 163 -21.86 10.44 -17.62
N GLY A 164 -22.94 9.66 -17.55
CA GLY A 164 -23.30 8.91 -16.35
C GLY A 164 -22.68 7.51 -16.33
N ARG A 165 -22.52 6.93 -15.13
CA ARG A 165 -22.02 5.55 -14.94
C ARG A 165 -22.74 4.53 -15.81
N LYS A 166 -24.08 4.54 -15.78
CA LYS A 166 -24.92 3.58 -16.52
C LYS A 166 -24.87 3.81 -18.03
N GLU A 167 -24.79 5.07 -18.46
CA GLU A 167 -24.66 5.42 -19.87
C GLU A 167 -23.34 4.90 -20.44
N ILE A 168 -22.23 5.13 -19.73
CA ILE A 168 -20.91 4.62 -20.09
C ILE A 168 -20.92 3.08 -20.12
N GLY A 169 -21.43 2.44 -19.07
CA GLY A 169 -21.51 0.98 -19.03
C GLY A 169 -22.36 0.40 -20.16
N GLN A 170 -23.45 1.08 -20.54
CA GLN A 170 -24.29 0.67 -21.67
C GLN A 170 -23.54 0.81 -22.99
N PHE A 171 -22.88 1.95 -23.21
CA PHE A 171 -22.07 2.20 -24.39
C PHE A 171 -21.01 1.11 -24.61
N PHE A 172 -20.26 0.76 -23.55
CA PHE A 172 -19.23 -0.29 -23.65
C PHE A 172 -19.82 -1.69 -23.81
N ASN A 173 -20.95 -1.99 -23.16
CA ASN A 173 -21.65 -3.26 -23.32
C ASN A 173 -22.12 -3.49 -24.76
N ASP A 174 -22.64 -2.45 -25.40
CA ASP A 174 -23.16 -2.55 -26.77
C ASP A 174 -22.04 -2.58 -27.80
N LEU A 175 -20.94 -1.88 -27.52
CA LEU A 175 -19.77 -1.82 -28.40
C LEU A 175 -18.96 -3.12 -28.39
N TYR A 176 -18.83 -3.77 -27.23
CA TYR A 176 -17.99 -4.96 -27.06
C TYR A 176 -18.83 -6.18 -26.69
N GLN A 177 -19.43 -6.80 -27.70
CA GLN A 177 -20.05 -8.12 -27.55
C GLN A 177 -18.97 -9.20 -27.75
N LEU A 178 -18.83 -10.10 -26.78
CA LEU A 178 -17.80 -11.16 -26.83
C LEU A 178 -18.28 -12.44 -27.52
N GLU A 179 -19.59 -12.55 -27.79
CA GLU A 179 -20.23 -13.69 -28.48
C GLU A 179 -20.19 -13.59 -30.01
N ALA A 180 -20.01 -12.39 -30.55
CA ALA A 180 -20.00 -12.12 -31.98
C ALA A 180 -18.75 -11.30 -32.36
N PRO A 181 -18.39 -11.24 -33.65
CA PRO A 181 -17.35 -10.33 -34.10
C PRO A 181 -17.68 -8.90 -33.69
N ASP A 182 -16.74 -8.25 -32.99
CA ASP A 182 -16.96 -6.92 -32.48
C ASP A 182 -16.89 -5.85 -33.60
N TRP A 183 -17.08 -4.57 -33.24
CA TRP A 183 -16.99 -3.46 -34.20
C TRP A 183 -15.63 -3.34 -34.92
N LYS A 184 -14.57 -3.97 -34.41
CA LYS A 184 -13.24 -4.06 -35.05
C LYS A 184 -13.04 -5.36 -35.83
N GLY A 185 -14.04 -6.23 -35.90
CA GLY A 185 -13.97 -7.54 -36.55
C GLY A 185 -13.11 -8.56 -35.78
N ARG A 186 -12.88 -8.37 -34.48
CA ARG A 186 -12.17 -9.34 -33.64
C ARG A 186 -13.05 -10.57 -33.44
N ALA A 187 -12.45 -11.76 -33.50
CA ALA A 187 -13.19 -13.01 -33.34
C ALA A 187 -13.87 -13.10 -31.96
N PRO A 188 -15.04 -13.74 -31.87
CA PRO A 188 -15.70 -13.99 -30.60
C PRO A 188 -14.84 -14.90 -29.71
N TYR A 189 -15.03 -14.78 -28.39
CA TYR A 189 -14.30 -15.58 -27.41
C TYR A 189 -15.20 -16.70 -26.88
N GLU A 190 -14.88 -17.96 -27.20
CA GLU A 190 -15.75 -19.13 -26.96
C GLU A 190 -16.10 -19.37 -25.48
N HIS A 191 -15.29 -18.87 -24.55
CA HIS A 191 -15.49 -19.04 -23.11
C HIS A 191 -15.93 -17.75 -22.40
N ALA A 192 -16.27 -16.71 -23.15
CA ALA A 192 -16.77 -15.48 -22.56
C ALA A 192 -18.18 -15.73 -22.04
N GLN A 193 -18.43 -15.34 -20.80
CA GLN A 193 -19.77 -15.30 -20.22
C GLN A 193 -20.08 -13.89 -19.77
N PRO A 194 -21.32 -13.42 -20.00
CA PRO A 194 -21.75 -12.17 -19.41
C PRO A 194 -21.80 -12.30 -17.89
N VAL A 195 -21.88 -11.16 -17.21
CA VAL A 195 -21.93 -11.07 -15.76
C VAL A 195 -23.09 -11.90 -15.21
N PHE A 196 -22.77 -12.95 -14.46
CA PHE A 196 -23.73 -13.86 -13.85
C PHE A 196 -23.92 -13.62 -12.34
N SER A 197 -23.04 -12.83 -11.72
CA SER A 197 -23.11 -12.46 -10.31
C SER A 197 -22.81 -10.97 -10.13
N VAL A 198 -23.57 -10.33 -9.23
CA VAL A 198 -23.42 -8.92 -8.86
C VAL A 198 -23.15 -8.77 -7.35
N GLU A 199 -22.72 -9.84 -6.68
CA GLU A 199 -22.46 -9.83 -5.24
C GLU A 199 -21.44 -8.75 -4.81
N ASN A 200 -20.47 -8.45 -5.68
CA ASN A 200 -19.48 -7.41 -5.42
C ASN A 200 -20.08 -5.99 -5.42
N THR A 201 -20.97 -5.68 -6.37
CA THR A 201 -21.50 -4.31 -6.56
C THR A 201 -22.86 -4.09 -5.92
N GLY A 202 -23.64 -5.16 -5.71
CA GLY A 202 -25.04 -5.13 -5.31
C GLY A 202 -25.99 -4.58 -6.38
N ASP A 203 -25.50 -4.14 -7.54
CA ASP A 203 -26.31 -3.50 -8.59
C ASP A 203 -26.71 -4.50 -9.67
N LYS A 204 -27.97 -4.97 -9.61
CA LYS A 204 -28.56 -5.91 -10.56
C LYS A 204 -28.56 -5.42 -12.01
N TRP A 205 -28.33 -4.12 -12.26
CA TRP A 205 -28.25 -3.56 -13.61
C TRP A 205 -27.13 -4.18 -14.46
N TYR A 206 -26.05 -4.67 -13.82
CA TYR A 206 -24.94 -5.32 -14.53
C TYR A 206 -25.22 -6.77 -14.91
N MET A 207 -26.27 -7.41 -14.38
CA MET A 207 -26.59 -8.80 -14.67
C MET A 207 -26.84 -9.00 -16.18
N GLY A 208 -26.16 -9.98 -16.78
CA GLY A 208 -26.25 -10.28 -18.20
C GLY A 208 -25.50 -9.32 -19.12
N LYS A 209 -24.68 -8.42 -18.58
CA LYS A 209 -23.86 -7.48 -19.38
C LYS A 209 -22.42 -7.96 -19.52
N TRP A 210 -21.70 -7.40 -20.49
CA TRP A 210 -20.25 -7.61 -20.69
C TRP A 210 -19.37 -6.72 -19.82
N VAL A 211 -19.99 -5.75 -19.12
CA VAL A 211 -19.32 -4.86 -18.18
C VAL A 211 -19.73 -5.24 -16.77
N ALA A 212 -18.78 -5.64 -15.93
CA ALA A 212 -19.03 -6.04 -14.54
C ALA A 212 -19.26 -4.85 -13.60
N GLU A 213 -18.54 -3.76 -13.82
CA GLU A 213 -18.65 -2.54 -13.05
C GLU A 213 -18.13 -1.35 -13.86
N ALA A 214 -18.73 -0.19 -13.68
CA ALA A 214 -18.19 1.07 -14.16
C ALA A 214 -18.07 2.05 -12.97
N CYS A 215 -16.93 2.72 -12.84
CA CYS A 215 -16.76 3.80 -11.87
C CYS A 215 -16.39 5.09 -12.61
N VAL A 216 -17.05 6.20 -12.25
CA VAL A 216 -16.80 7.50 -12.88
C VAL A 216 -16.24 8.42 -11.81
N ALA A 217 -14.95 8.72 -11.93
CA ALA A 217 -14.29 9.72 -11.11
C ALA A 217 -14.43 11.10 -11.77
N ARG A 218 -14.99 12.07 -11.05
CA ARG A 218 -15.01 13.48 -11.47
C ARG A 218 -14.01 14.27 -10.63
N LYS A 219 -13.46 15.35 -11.20
CA LYS A 219 -12.57 16.26 -10.46
C LYS A 219 -13.40 17.05 -9.42
N VAL A 220 -13.64 16.44 -8.26
CA VAL A 220 -14.37 17.03 -7.12
C VAL A 220 -13.44 17.48 -6.00
N GLY A 221 -12.17 17.78 -6.32
CA GLY A 221 -11.14 18.06 -5.33
C GLY A 221 -11.48 19.28 -4.44
N ARG A 222 -12.19 20.27 -4.99
CA ARG A 222 -12.60 21.48 -4.26
C ARG A 222 -13.67 21.16 -3.22
N GLU A 223 -14.65 20.34 -3.59
CA GLU A 223 -15.78 19.92 -2.77
C GLU A 223 -15.31 18.97 -1.66
N VAL A 224 -14.44 18.02 -2.00
CA VAL A 224 -13.83 17.11 -1.01
C VAL A 224 -13.00 17.87 0.01
N LYS A 225 -12.23 18.88 -0.44
CA LYS A 225 -11.48 19.75 0.47
C LYS A 225 -12.41 20.51 1.41
N ALA A 226 -13.44 21.17 0.87
CA ALA A 226 -14.42 21.90 1.68
C ALA A 226 -15.16 20.99 2.69
N TYR A 227 -15.45 19.74 2.31
CA TYR A 227 -16.04 18.75 3.22
C TYR A 227 -15.08 18.35 4.35
N LYS A 228 -13.80 18.12 4.04
CA LYS A 228 -12.77 17.82 5.06
C LYS A 228 -12.64 18.97 6.07
N ASP A 229 -12.54 20.21 5.59
CA ASP A 229 -12.44 21.40 6.43
C ASP A 229 -13.65 21.50 7.39
N LYS A 230 -14.86 21.20 6.88
CA LYS A 230 -16.08 21.15 7.70
C LYS A 230 -16.04 20.03 8.75
N LYS A 231 -15.57 18.84 8.39
CA LYS A 231 -15.48 17.69 9.31
C LYS A 231 -14.51 17.98 10.45
N ASP A 232 -13.37 18.60 10.17
CA ASP A 232 -12.37 18.96 11.18
C ASP A 232 -12.95 19.97 12.18
N THR A 233 -13.68 20.98 11.66
CA THR A 233 -14.41 21.94 12.49
C THR A 233 -15.45 21.26 13.41
N VAL A 234 -16.20 20.28 12.89
CA VAL A 234 -17.18 19.53 13.68
C VAL A 234 -16.51 18.67 14.76
N LEU A 235 -15.36 18.06 14.46
CA LEU A 235 -14.59 17.28 15.43
C LEU A 235 -14.06 18.18 16.56
N GLU A 236 -13.57 19.36 16.21
CA GLU A 236 -13.12 20.35 17.20
C GLU A 236 -14.28 20.80 18.11
N LEU A 237 -15.45 21.11 17.53
CA LEU A 237 -16.66 21.42 18.29
C LEU A 237 -17.07 20.28 19.23
N ARG A 238 -17.02 19.02 18.77
CA ARG A 238 -17.31 17.84 19.60
C ARG A 238 -16.32 17.70 20.75
N ARG A 239 -15.03 17.93 20.50
CA ARG A 239 -13.99 17.91 21.54
C ARG A 239 -14.23 19.01 22.57
N LYS A 240 -14.51 20.24 22.14
CA LYS A 240 -14.83 21.36 23.04
C LYS A 240 -16.10 21.11 23.84
N ARG A 241 -17.12 20.49 23.24
CA ARG A 241 -18.34 20.08 23.95
C ARG A 241 -18.07 18.99 24.98
N ALA A 242 -17.19 18.03 24.67
CA ALA A 242 -16.78 16.99 25.61
C ALA A 242 -15.96 17.57 26.77
N GLU A 243 -15.02 18.48 26.49
CA GLU A 243 -14.29 19.24 27.50
C GLU A 243 -15.25 20.03 28.41
N ALA A 244 -16.19 20.78 27.83
CA ALA A 244 -17.19 21.53 28.59
C ALA A 244 -18.06 20.62 29.46
N LYS A 245 -18.49 19.46 28.95
CA LYS A 245 -19.25 18.48 29.75
C LYS A 245 -18.42 17.90 30.89
N MET A 246 -17.16 17.55 30.64
CA MET A 246 -16.26 16.95 31.64
C MET A 246 -15.97 17.90 32.80
N TYR A 247 -15.85 19.21 32.55
CA TYR A 247 -15.60 20.20 33.59
C TYR A 247 -16.87 20.79 34.21
N ASN A 248 -18.06 20.47 33.69
CA ASN A 248 -19.35 20.92 34.22
C ASN A 248 -19.91 20.04 35.34
N ASP A 249 -19.22 18.96 35.74
CA ASP A 249 -19.62 18.11 36.86
C ASP A 249 -19.29 18.70 38.25
N ASN A 250 -18.55 19.82 38.30
CA ASN A 250 -18.37 20.59 39.53
C ASN A 250 -19.39 21.73 39.62
N GLY A 251 -20.65 21.32 39.86
CA GLY A 251 -21.69 22.13 40.49
C GLY A 251 -21.91 23.53 39.94
N HIS A 252 -22.76 23.67 38.93
CA HIS A 252 -23.91 24.59 38.90
C HIS A 252 -24.64 24.37 37.57
N GLU A 253 -25.94 24.08 37.63
CA GLU A 253 -26.81 23.99 36.46
C GLU A 253 -26.73 25.27 35.62
N CYS A 254 -25.97 25.24 34.53
CA CYS A 254 -26.04 26.27 33.50
C CYS A 254 -26.66 25.63 32.24
N SER A 255 -27.98 25.66 32.20
CA SER A 255 -28.77 25.32 31.01
C SER A 255 -28.53 26.35 29.92
N VAL A 256 -27.52 26.13 29.07
CA VAL A 256 -27.33 26.91 27.84
C VAL A 256 -28.34 26.42 26.81
N TRP A 257 -29.51 27.06 26.80
CA TRP A 257 -30.49 26.95 25.74
C TRP A 257 -29.92 27.56 24.46
N PHE A 258 -29.56 26.72 23.49
CA PHE A 258 -29.33 27.19 22.13
C PHE A 258 -30.69 27.52 21.50
N HIS A 259 -31.05 28.81 21.46
CA HIS A 259 -32.09 29.28 20.57
C HIS A 259 -31.60 29.15 19.13
N VAL A 260 -32.11 28.14 18.44
CA VAL A 260 -32.05 28.06 16.98
C VAL A 260 -32.93 29.20 16.45
N VAL A 261 -32.30 30.26 15.95
CA VAL A 261 -33.00 31.31 15.20
C VAL A 261 -33.25 30.75 13.80
N PRO A 262 -34.52 30.66 13.34
CA PRO A 262 -34.82 30.23 12.00
C PRO A 262 -34.51 31.35 11.01
N HIS A 263 -33.72 31.04 9.99
CA HIS A 263 -33.68 31.77 8.72
C HIS A 263 -33.88 30.79 7.58
#